data_AF-S4RF75-F1
#
_entry.id   AF-S4RF75-F1
#
_cell.length_a   1.000
_cell.length_b   1.000
_cell.length_c   1.000
_cell.angle_alpha   90.00
_cell.angle_beta   90.00
_cell.angle_gamma   90.00
#
_symmetry.space_group_name_H-M   'P 1'
#
loop_
_entity.id
_entity.type
_entity.pdbx_description
1 polymer ?
#
loop_
_entity_poly.entity_id
_entity_poly.type
_entity_poly.pdbx_seq_one_letter_code
_entity_poly.pdbx_strand_id
1 'polypeptide(L)'
;RAGWILIDRCGKHFGMILNFLRDGAVPLPESRTEIEELLTEAKYYLVQGLGQQCHAALQQKRDAVDPICRVPVITSLKEEQKLITTSNKPVVKLLYNRSNNKYSYTSNSDDNMLKNIELFDKLSLRFNGRVLFIKDVIGDEICCWSFYGQGRKIAEVCCTSIVYATEKKQTKVEFPEARIYEETLNILLYEPRDGLGGPDKALLEATGGAAGRSHGPPDEDDDRDRIDRVRRIHVKRLDDRSHQHQ
;
A
#
# COMPACT_ATOMS: atom_id res chain seq x y z
N ARG A 1 9.38 17.30 -56.02
CA ARG A 1 10.66 16.84 -55.42
C ARG A 1 10.49 16.84 -53.92
N ALA A 2 10.83 15.76 -53.23
CA ALA A 2 10.70 15.71 -51.78
C ALA A 2 11.95 16.36 -51.15
N GLY A 3 11.79 17.52 -50.52
CA GLY A 3 12.87 18.35 -49.96
C GLY A 3 13.12 18.07 -48.49
N TRP A 4 13.38 16.82 -48.14
CA TRP A 4 13.63 16.43 -46.76
C TRP A 4 15.01 16.91 -46.30
N ILE A 5 15.09 17.42 -45.07
CA ILE A 5 16.34 17.74 -44.39
C ILE A 5 16.69 16.55 -43.49
N LEU A 6 17.88 15.99 -43.68
CA LEU A 6 18.39 14.88 -42.89
C LEU A 6 19.14 15.44 -41.68
N ILE A 7 18.79 14.95 -40.49
CA ILE A 7 19.45 15.28 -39.23
C ILE A 7 19.84 13.95 -38.56
N ASP A 8 21.14 13.75 -38.33
CA ASP A 8 21.68 12.53 -37.73
C ASP A 8 21.60 12.58 -36.19
N ARG A 9 20.37 12.55 -35.66
CA ARG A 9 20.07 12.57 -34.21
C ARG A 9 18.88 11.66 -33.89
N CYS A 10 18.75 11.31 -32.63
CA CYS A 10 17.61 10.54 -32.14
C CYS A 10 16.32 11.38 -32.23
N GLY A 11 15.34 10.91 -33.02
CA GLY A 11 14.07 11.60 -33.22
C GLY A 11 13.11 11.58 -32.02
N LYS A 12 13.42 10.81 -30.96
CA LYS A 12 12.52 10.57 -29.80
C LYS A 12 11.95 11.87 -29.22
N HIS A 13 12.81 12.87 -28.99
CA HIS A 13 12.44 14.13 -28.35
C HIS A 13 12.28 15.30 -29.33
N PHE A 14 12.50 15.07 -30.63
CA PHE A 14 12.48 16.14 -31.62
C PHE A 14 11.12 16.83 -31.73
N GLY A 15 10.03 16.09 -31.51
CA GLY A 15 8.68 16.67 -31.42
C GLY A 15 8.54 17.72 -30.31
N MET A 16 9.16 17.49 -29.14
CA MET A 16 9.14 18.45 -28.04
C MET A 16 9.98 19.69 -28.33
N ILE A 17 11.13 19.51 -29.00
CA ILE A 17 11.94 20.64 -29.50
C ILE A 17 11.11 21.51 -30.44
N LEU A 18 10.40 20.91 -31.40
CA LEU A 18 9.55 21.65 -32.33
C LEU A 18 8.38 22.36 -31.62
N ASN A 19 7.72 21.70 -30.68
CA ASN A 19 6.63 22.33 -29.93
C ASN A 19 7.13 23.51 -29.10
N PHE A 20 8.29 23.40 -28.47
CA PHE A 20 8.90 24.53 -27.77
C PHE A 20 9.22 25.70 -28.72
N LEU A 21 9.74 25.41 -29.92
CA LEU A 21 10.01 26.45 -30.92
C LEU A 21 8.73 27.12 -31.46
N ARG A 22 7.59 26.43 -31.43
CA ARG A 22 6.28 26.97 -31.86
C ARG A 22 5.62 27.80 -30.76
N ASP A 23 5.57 27.26 -29.55
CA ASP A 23 4.71 27.76 -28.48
C ASP A 23 5.50 28.50 -27.40
N GLY A 24 6.83 28.44 -27.42
CA GLY A 24 7.73 29.02 -26.40
C GLY A 24 7.76 28.25 -25.07
N ALA A 25 6.96 27.19 -24.94
CA ALA A 25 6.88 26.34 -23.77
C ALA A 25 6.52 24.90 -24.17
N VAL A 26 6.90 23.93 -23.34
CA VAL A 26 6.51 22.53 -23.51
C VAL A 26 6.38 21.88 -22.13
N PRO A 27 5.38 21.02 -21.90
CA PRO A 27 5.34 20.23 -20.67
C PRO A 27 6.57 19.31 -20.61
N LEU A 28 7.36 19.43 -19.55
CA LEU A 28 8.55 18.60 -19.36
C LEU A 28 8.17 17.17 -18.94
N PRO A 29 8.98 16.16 -19.30
CA PRO A 29 8.72 14.78 -18.89
C PRO A 29 8.83 14.55 -17.37
N GLU A 30 8.14 13.51 -16.86
CA GLU A 30 8.19 13.16 -15.44
C GLU A 30 9.45 12.33 -15.08
N SER A 31 9.99 11.57 -16.03
CA SER A 31 11.19 10.77 -15.80
C SER A 31 12.45 11.66 -15.80
N ARG A 32 13.33 11.47 -14.81
CA ARG A 32 14.63 12.14 -14.78
C ARG A 32 15.45 11.85 -16.03
N THR A 33 15.49 10.57 -16.45
CA THR A 33 16.23 10.12 -17.64
C THR A 33 15.73 10.82 -18.89
N GLU A 34 14.41 10.97 -19.05
CA GLU A 34 13.85 11.66 -20.22
C GLU A 34 14.16 13.16 -20.24
N ILE A 35 14.20 13.82 -19.07
CA ILE A 35 14.64 15.22 -18.98
C ILE A 35 16.13 15.35 -19.35
N GLU A 36 16.99 14.42 -18.94
CA GLU A 36 18.42 14.40 -19.29
C GLU A 36 18.63 14.19 -20.80
N GLU A 37 17.87 13.28 -21.41
CA GLU A 37 17.84 13.08 -22.87
C GLU A 37 17.38 14.35 -23.60
N LEU A 38 16.25 14.96 -23.17
CA LEU A 38 15.71 16.18 -23.75
C LEU A 38 16.69 17.36 -23.60
N LEU A 39 17.36 17.50 -22.46
CA LEU A 39 18.38 18.52 -22.24
C LEU A 39 19.55 18.37 -23.22
N THR A 40 19.93 17.13 -23.54
CA THR A 40 20.99 16.85 -24.50
C THR A 40 20.60 17.32 -25.90
N GLU A 41 19.38 17.03 -26.34
CA GLU A 41 18.85 17.52 -27.63
C GLU A 41 18.66 19.05 -27.62
N ALA A 42 18.13 19.64 -26.56
CA ALA A 42 17.94 21.08 -26.46
C ALA A 42 19.27 21.84 -26.54
N LYS A 43 20.35 21.30 -25.96
CA LYS A 43 21.70 21.83 -26.12
C LYS A 43 22.22 21.68 -27.55
N TYR A 44 21.98 20.55 -28.20
CA TYR A 44 22.39 20.29 -29.58
C TYR A 44 21.73 21.28 -30.57
N TYR A 45 20.41 21.50 -30.43
CA TYR A 45 19.67 22.46 -31.27
C TYR A 45 19.76 23.91 -30.78
N LEU A 46 20.59 24.19 -29.76
CA LEU A 46 20.81 25.54 -29.19
C LEU A 46 19.53 26.23 -28.69
N VAL A 47 18.55 25.46 -28.21
CA VAL A 47 17.29 25.98 -27.66
C VAL A 47 17.49 26.32 -26.18
N GLN A 48 18.10 27.48 -25.94
CA GLN A 48 18.54 27.89 -24.59
C GLN A 48 17.40 27.92 -23.55
N GLY A 49 16.23 28.43 -23.92
CA GLY A 49 15.07 28.49 -23.01
C GLY A 49 14.66 27.12 -22.51
N LEU A 50 14.57 26.13 -23.41
CA LEU A 50 14.25 24.75 -23.04
C LEU A 50 15.38 24.10 -22.23
N GLY A 51 16.64 24.36 -22.60
CA GLY A 51 17.80 23.87 -21.86
C GLY A 51 17.83 24.36 -20.42
N GLN A 52 17.51 25.64 -20.19
CA GLN A 52 17.39 26.21 -18.84
C GLN A 52 16.23 25.59 -18.05
N GLN A 53 15.07 25.42 -18.67
CA GLN A 53 13.91 24.76 -18.04
C GLN A 53 14.23 23.32 -17.63
N CYS A 54 14.87 22.55 -18.51
CA CYS A 54 15.30 21.18 -18.19
C CYS A 54 16.33 21.15 -17.05
N HIS A 55 17.30 22.07 -17.05
CA HIS A 55 18.31 22.13 -15.99
C HIS A 55 17.70 22.50 -14.63
N ALA A 56 16.78 23.48 -14.60
CA ALA A 56 16.05 23.84 -13.39
C ALA A 56 15.20 22.68 -12.86
N ALA A 57 14.51 21.95 -13.75
CA ALA A 57 13.74 20.76 -13.38
C ALA A 57 14.62 19.64 -12.81
N LEU A 58 15.83 19.44 -13.34
CA LEU A 58 16.79 18.46 -12.81
C LEU A 58 17.35 18.87 -11.44
N GLN A 59 17.59 20.17 -11.21
CA GLN A 59 18.02 20.67 -9.90
C GLN A 59 16.92 20.52 -8.85
N GLN A 60 15.68 20.90 -9.17
CA GLN A 60 14.54 20.68 -8.27
C GLN A 60 14.37 19.20 -7.89
N LYS A 61 14.58 18.28 -8.84
CA LYS A 61 14.53 16.84 -8.58
C LYS A 61 15.74 16.30 -7.83
N ARG A 62 16.88 17.01 -7.84
CA ARG A 62 18.08 16.65 -7.09
C ARG A 62 17.98 17.08 -5.63
N ASP A 63 17.36 18.23 -5.37
CA ASP A 63 17.14 18.77 -4.02
C ASP A 63 15.90 18.16 -3.33
N ALA A 64 15.03 17.49 -4.10
CA ALA A 64 14.00 16.63 -3.55
C ALA A 64 14.66 15.42 -2.87
N VAL A 65 14.82 15.48 -1.55
CA VAL A 65 15.17 14.31 -0.73
C VAL A 65 14.10 13.26 -0.97
N ASP A 66 14.45 12.17 -1.64
CA ASP A 66 13.54 11.04 -1.78
C ASP A 66 13.38 10.40 -0.39
N PRO A 67 12.20 10.48 0.26
CA PRO A 67 12.03 9.91 1.57
C PRO A 67 12.28 8.40 1.53
N ILE A 68 13.14 7.92 2.44
CA ILE A 68 13.55 6.53 2.54
C ILE A 68 12.34 5.60 2.62
N CYS A 69 11.28 5.99 3.34
CA CYS A 69 10.03 5.24 3.48
C CYS A 69 8.83 6.15 3.21
N ARG A 70 7.97 5.76 2.27
CA ARG A 70 6.73 6.48 1.92
C ARG A 70 5.51 5.67 2.36
N VAL A 71 4.73 6.24 3.27
CA VAL A 71 3.46 5.67 3.73
C VAL A 71 2.33 6.61 3.32
N PRO A 72 1.54 6.29 2.28
CA PRO A 72 0.35 7.07 1.93
C PRO A 72 -0.70 7.03 3.05
N VAL A 73 -1.35 8.17 3.25
CA VAL A 73 -2.57 8.30 4.07
C VAL A 73 -3.74 8.43 3.12
N ILE A 74 -4.66 7.46 3.12
CA ILE A 74 -5.80 7.48 2.19
C ILE A 74 -6.93 8.35 2.71
N THR A 75 -7.57 9.06 1.79
CA THR A 75 -8.68 9.98 2.09
C THR A 75 -9.96 9.64 1.32
N SER A 76 -9.94 8.60 0.49
CA SER A 76 -11.12 8.10 -0.21
C SER A 76 -11.03 6.60 -0.51
N LEU A 77 -12.18 5.94 -0.63
CA LEU A 77 -12.26 4.53 -1.04
C LEU A 77 -11.70 4.30 -2.45
N LYS A 78 -11.82 5.28 -3.36
CA LYS A 78 -11.24 5.18 -4.71
C LYS A 78 -9.72 5.13 -4.68
N GLU A 79 -9.11 5.93 -3.82
CA GLU A 79 -7.66 5.94 -3.61
C GLU A 79 -7.17 4.62 -3.01
N GLU A 80 -7.89 4.10 -2.02
CA GLU A 80 -7.63 2.78 -1.44
C GLU A 80 -7.61 1.69 -2.51
N GLN A 81 -8.69 1.57 -3.28
CA GLN A 81 -8.82 0.53 -4.30
C GLN A 81 -7.73 0.67 -5.37
N LYS A 82 -7.40 1.91 -5.77
CA LYS A 82 -6.32 2.17 -6.73
C LYS A 82 -4.96 1.73 -6.20
N LEU A 83 -4.63 2.05 -4.94
CA LEU A 83 -3.36 1.66 -4.33
C LEU A 83 -3.24 0.14 -4.18
N ILE A 84 -4.31 -0.53 -3.77
CA ILE A 84 -4.32 -1.99 -3.58
C ILE A 84 -4.22 -2.73 -4.91
N THR A 85 -4.99 -2.33 -5.92
CA THR A 85 -5.09 -3.06 -7.20
C THR A 85 -3.90 -2.81 -8.12
N THR A 86 -3.29 -1.63 -8.08
CA THR A 86 -2.13 -1.31 -8.93
C THR A 86 -0.79 -1.69 -8.30
N SER A 87 -0.76 -1.96 -6.99
CA SER A 87 0.46 -2.36 -6.29
C SER A 87 0.90 -3.75 -6.74
N ASN A 88 2.14 -3.85 -7.21
CA ASN A 88 2.83 -5.13 -7.38
C ASN A 88 3.32 -5.71 -6.04
N LYS A 89 3.45 -4.89 -5.00
CA LYS A 89 3.87 -5.33 -3.66
C LYS A 89 2.67 -5.78 -2.83
N PRO A 90 2.85 -6.72 -1.89
CA PRO A 90 1.84 -6.97 -0.86
C PRO A 90 1.61 -5.68 -0.06
N VAL A 91 0.39 -5.53 0.45
CA VAL A 91 -0.08 -4.30 1.10
C VAL A 91 -0.49 -4.58 2.54
N VAL A 92 -0.02 -3.74 3.47
CA VAL A 92 -0.51 -3.69 4.85
C VAL A 92 -1.20 -2.35 5.05
N LYS A 93 -2.47 -2.39 5.44
CA LYS A 93 -3.26 -1.21 5.75
C LYS A 93 -3.59 -1.19 7.23
N LEU A 94 -3.27 -0.10 7.92
CA LEU A 94 -3.77 0.17 9.27
C LEU A 94 -4.87 1.22 9.18
N LEU A 95 -6.07 0.84 9.59
CA LEU A 95 -7.16 1.73 9.91
C LEU A 95 -7.10 2.06 11.39
N TYR A 96 -7.07 3.35 11.73
CA TYR A 96 -7.23 3.80 13.10
C TYR A 96 -8.06 5.09 13.16
N ASN A 97 -9.11 5.08 13.96
CA ASN A 97 -10.04 6.18 14.09
C ASN A 97 -10.26 6.50 15.57
N ARG A 98 -9.43 7.42 16.09
CA ARG A 98 -9.48 7.84 17.50
C ARG A 98 -10.74 8.65 17.84
N SER A 99 -11.39 9.27 16.86
CA SER A 99 -12.59 10.10 17.07
C SER A 99 -13.89 9.30 17.06
N ASN A 100 -13.84 7.98 16.85
CA ASN A 100 -15.03 7.14 16.79
C ASN A 100 -15.73 7.06 18.16
N ASN A 101 -16.98 7.52 18.24
CA ASN A 101 -17.74 7.56 19.50
C ASN A 101 -18.09 6.19 20.10
N LYS A 102 -17.92 5.08 19.36
CA LYS A 102 -18.08 3.71 19.89
C LYS A 102 -16.90 3.29 20.78
N TYR A 103 -15.76 3.98 20.67
CA TYR A 103 -14.51 3.73 21.39
C TYR A 103 -14.63 4.12 22.87
N SER A 104 -14.27 3.19 23.77
CA SER A 104 -14.21 3.48 25.20
C SER A 104 -12.87 4.10 25.57
N TYR A 105 -12.90 5.35 26.02
CA TYR A 105 -11.72 6.11 26.46
C TYR A 105 -11.20 5.63 27.82
N THR A 106 -10.64 4.43 27.85
CA THR A 106 -9.89 3.90 28.99
C THR A 106 -8.40 4.01 28.72
N SER A 107 -7.56 4.25 29.74
CA SER A 107 -6.10 4.37 29.56
C SER A 107 -5.51 3.17 28.81
N ASN A 108 -5.94 1.96 29.15
CA ASN A 108 -5.50 0.74 28.47
C ASN A 108 -5.85 0.73 26.96
N SER A 109 -7.02 1.23 26.58
CA SER A 109 -7.42 1.25 25.17
C SER A 109 -6.65 2.33 24.38
N ASP A 110 -6.32 3.46 25.02
CA ASP A 110 -5.49 4.51 24.40
C ASP A 110 -4.05 4.04 24.22
N ASP A 111 -3.48 3.41 25.25
CA ASP A 111 -2.15 2.78 25.19
C ASP A 111 -2.08 1.73 24.07
N ASN A 112 -3.10 0.87 23.95
CA ASN A 112 -3.16 -0.13 22.90
C ASN A 112 -3.31 0.48 21.50
N MET A 113 -4.05 1.58 21.35
CA MET A 113 -4.11 2.32 20.09
C MET A 113 -2.72 2.84 19.69
N LEU A 114 -2.01 3.46 20.63
CA LEU A 114 -0.65 3.97 20.40
C LEU A 114 0.33 2.85 20.05
N LYS A 115 0.25 1.69 20.74
CA LYS A 115 1.06 0.50 20.40
C LYS A 115 0.80 -0.02 18.98
N ASN A 116 -0.45 -0.03 18.53
CA ASN A 116 -0.78 -0.39 17.14
C ASN A 116 -0.13 0.58 16.14
N ILE A 117 -0.22 1.89 16.39
CA ILE A 117 0.39 2.92 15.53
C ILE A 117 1.92 2.78 15.52
N GLU A 118 2.55 2.61 16.68
CA GLU A 118 3.99 2.45 16.81
C GLU A 118 4.50 1.18 16.11
N LEU A 119 3.77 0.07 16.27
CA LEU A 119 4.10 -1.18 15.58
C LEU A 119 4.00 -1.02 14.05
N PHE A 120 2.98 -0.32 13.56
CA PHE A 120 2.83 -0.05 12.14
C PHE A 120 4.01 0.75 11.59
N ASP A 121 4.42 1.82 12.29
CA ASP A 121 5.55 2.62 11.87
C ASP A 121 6.85 1.79 11.88
N LYS A 122 7.10 0.97 12.92
CA LYS A 122 8.23 0.04 12.98
C LYS A 122 8.26 -0.96 11.81
N LEU A 123 7.12 -1.57 11.49
CA LEU A 123 7.00 -2.52 10.39
C LEU A 123 7.18 -1.84 9.04
N SER A 124 6.64 -0.62 8.87
CA SER A 124 6.78 0.16 7.63
C SER A 124 8.23 0.46 7.30
N LEU A 125 9.03 0.81 8.31
CA LEU A 125 10.46 1.03 8.16
C LEU A 125 11.21 -0.28 7.90
N ARG A 126 10.89 -1.35 8.63
CA ARG A 126 11.57 -2.64 8.53
C ARG A 126 11.38 -3.33 7.18
N PHE A 127 10.18 -3.25 6.62
CA PHE A 127 9.81 -3.88 5.35
C PHE A 127 9.67 -2.88 4.20
N ASN A 128 10.27 -1.70 4.36
CA ASN A 128 10.33 -0.68 3.33
C ASN A 128 10.90 -1.25 2.02
N GLY A 129 10.31 -0.85 0.91
CA GLY A 129 10.68 -1.35 -0.42
C GLY A 129 10.06 -2.70 -0.78
N ARG A 130 9.70 -3.56 0.18
CA ARG A 130 9.11 -4.88 -0.06
C ARG A 130 7.60 -4.91 0.08
N VAL A 131 7.08 -4.19 1.06
CA VAL A 131 5.65 -4.12 1.38
C VAL A 131 5.18 -2.67 1.24
N LEU A 132 4.00 -2.46 0.67
CA LEU A 132 3.34 -1.15 0.65
C LEU A 132 2.54 -0.99 1.95
N PHE A 133 2.90 -0.02 2.77
CA PHE A 133 2.16 0.31 4.00
C PHE A 133 1.23 1.49 3.75
N ILE A 134 -0.02 1.41 4.22
CA ILE A 134 -1.06 2.43 4.02
C ILE A 134 -1.73 2.77 5.35
N LYS A 135 -1.93 4.07 5.63
CA LYS A 135 -2.74 4.54 6.75
C LYS A 135 -4.14 4.92 6.27
N ASP A 136 -5.17 4.36 6.89
CA ASP A 136 -6.58 4.61 6.62
C ASP A 136 -7.21 5.42 7.76
N VAL A 137 -7.66 6.62 7.44
CA VAL A 137 -8.29 7.55 8.39
C VAL A 137 -9.78 7.77 8.10
N ILE A 138 -10.35 7.07 7.11
CA ILE A 138 -11.73 7.29 6.65
C ILE A 138 -12.71 6.21 7.11
N GLY A 139 -12.22 5.02 7.46
CA GLY A 139 -13.10 3.90 7.81
C GLY A 139 -13.89 4.08 9.12
N ASP A 140 -15.02 3.38 9.22
CA ASP A 140 -15.92 3.40 10.40
C ASP A 140 -15.44 2.48 11.53
N GLU A 141 -14.43 1.64 11.29
CA GLU A 141 -13.84 0.81 12.35
C GLU A 141 -12.97 1.65 13.29
N ILE A 142 -12.71 1.16 14.50
CA ILE A 142 -11.89 1.89 15.49
C ILE A 142 -10.41 1.64 15.23
N CYS A 143 -10.01 0.37 15.12
CA CYS A 143 -8.63 -0.02 14.83
C CYS A 143 -8.62 -1.39 14.16
N CYS A 144 -8.05 -1.47 12.96
CA CYS A 144 -8.04 -2.69 12.16
C CYS A 144 -6.83 -2.76 11.24
N TRP A 145 -6.19 -3.93 11.22
CA TRP A 145 -5.12 -4.23 10.28
C TRP A 145 -5.68 -5.08 9.16
N SER A 146 -5.50 -4.64 7.92
CA SER A 146 -5.90 -5.36 6.72
C SER A 146 -4.68 -5.73 5.89
N PHE A 147 -4.65 -6.97 5.42
CA PHE A 147 -3.51 -7.56 4.72
C PHE A 147 -3.95 -7.96 3.32
N TYR A 148 -3.22 -7.51 2.30
CA TYR A 148 -3.54 -7.76 0.91
C TYR A 148 -2.36 -8.37 0.16
N GLY A 149 -2.65 -9.33 -0.71
CA GLY A 149 -1.72 -9.96 -1.62
C GLY A 149 -2.34 -10.01 -3.01
N GLN A 150 -1.58 -9.66 -4.05
CA GLN A 150 -2.05 -9.67 -5.45
C GLN A 150 -3.36 -8.88 -5.66
N GLY A 151 -3.48 -7.71 -5.01
CA GLY A 151 -4.68 -6.86 -5.10
C GLY A 151 -5.92 -7.39 -4.38
N ARG A 152 -5.81 -8.46 -3.59
CA ARG A 152 -6.94 -9.09 -2.86
C ARG A 152 -6.68 -9.10 -1.35
N LYS A 153 -7.73 -8.92 -0.54
CA LYS A 153 -7.64 -9.04 0.92
C LYS A 153 -7.45 -10.51 1.30
N ILE A 154 -6.42 -10.80 2.07
CA ILE A 154 -6.04 -12.17 2.50
C ILE A 154 -6.38 -12.38 3.97
N ALA A 155 -6.15 -11.37 4.79
CA ALA A 155 -6.38 -11.44 6.22
C ALA A 155 -6.76 -10.09 6.80
N GLU A 156 -7.34 -10.14 7.99
CA GLU A 156 -7.71 -8.98 8.77
C GLU A 156 -7.58 -9.28 10.26
N VAL A 157 -7.00 -8.35 11.01
CA VAL A 157 -6.91 -8.40 12.47
C VAL A 157 -7.68 -7.20 13.02
N CYS A 158 -8.89 -7.48 13.50
CA CYS A 158 -9.72 -6.47 14.15
C CYS A 158 -9.21 -6.27 15.58
N CYS A 159 -8.71 -5.06 15.88
CA CYS A 159 -8.10 -4.72 17.15
C CYS A 159 -9.13 -4.19 18.16
N THR A 160 -10.37 -4.69 18.10
CA THR A 160 -11.43 -4.29 19.03
C THR A 160 -12.07 -5.51 19.69
N SER A 161 -12.44 -5.35 20.95
CA SER A 161 -13.21 -6.32 21.72
C SER A 161 -14.45 -5.64 22.30
N ILE A 162 -15.57 -6.37 22.34
CA ILE A 162 -16.80 -5.91 23.00
C ILE A 162 -16.87 -6.57 24.36
N VAL A 163 -16.86 -5.74 25.41
CA VAL A 163 -17.01 -6.19 26.80
C VAL A 163 -18.39 -5.78 27.29
N TYR A 164 -19.11 -6.75 27.85
CA TYR A 164 -20.39 -6.50 28.50
C TYR A 164 -20.13 -6.17 29.98
N ALA A 165 -20.19 -4.89 30.35
CA ALA A 165 -20.20 -4.49 31.75
C ALA A 165 -21.64 -4.50 32.29
N THR A 166 -21.78 -4.47 33.62
CA THR A 166 -23.08 -4.48 34.32
C THR A 166 -24.02 -3.35 33.90
N GLU A 167 -23.47 -2.21 33.44
CA GLU A 167 -24.25 -1.04 33.07
C GLU A 167 -24.41 -0.87 31.55
N LYS A 168 -23.35 -1.08 30.76
CA LYS A 168 -23.33 -0.87 29.30
C LYS A 168 -22.31 -1.76 28.59
N LYS A 169 -22.57 -2.05 27.32
CA LYS A 169 -21.54 -2.61 26.42
C LYS A 169 -20.44 -1.56 26.17
N GLN A 170 -19.19 -1.99 26.25
CA GLN A 170 -18.01 -1.17 26.01
C GLN A 170 -17.19 -1.77 24.87
N THR A 171 -16.74 -0.93 23.94
CA THR A 171 -15.79 -1.34 22.91
C THR A 171 -14.38 -0.93 23.33
N LYS A 172 -13.51 -1.90 23.55
CA LYS A 172 -12.12 -1.68 23.95
C LYS A 172 -11.19 -1.94 22.77
N VAL A 173 -10.05 -1.24 22.76
CA VAL A 173 -9.00 -1.47 21.78
C VAL A 173 -7.99 -2.45 22.35
N GLU A 174 -7.66 -3.45 21.55
CA GLU A 174 -6.73 -4.52 21.87
C GLU A 174 -5.44 -4.33 21.06
N PHE A 175 -4.35 -4.93 21.54
CA PHE A 175 -3.07 -4.95 20.82
C PHE A 175 -2.60 -6.41 20.64
N PRO A 176 -3.15 -7.13 19.64
CA PRO A 176 -2.79 -8.52 19.36
C PRO A 176 -1.46 -8.61 18.60
N GLU A 177 -0.38 -8.13 19.22
CA GLU A 177 0.97 -7.97 18.62
C GLU A 177 1.43 -9.21 17.84
N ALA A 178 1.39 -10.38 18.48
CA ALA A 178 1.86 -11.62 17.87
C ALA A 178 1.11 -11.97 16.57
N ARG A 179 -0.22 -11.73 16.52
CA ARG A 179 -1.05 -11.99 15.34
C ARG A 179 -0.77 -11.00 14.22
N ILE A 180 -0.57 -9.73 14.58
CA ILE A 180 -0.20 -8.70 13.60
C ILE A 180 1.14 -9.07 12.96
N TYR A 181 2.14 -9.44 13.76
CA TYR A 181 3.44 -9.89 13.23
C TYR A 181 3.33 -11.13 12.35
N GLU A 182 2.58 -12.14 12.79
CA GLU A 182 2.36 -13.37 12.02
C GLU A 182 1.76 -13.06 10.64
N GLU A 183 0.71 -12.24 10.58
CA GLU A 183 0.09 -11.86 9.31
C GLU A 183 0.99 -10.96 8.45
N THR A 184 1.78 -10.06 9.05
CA THR A 184 2.80 -9.29 8.31
C THR A 184 3.85 -10.20 7.69
N LEU A 185 4.25 -11.29 8.35
CA LEU A 185 5.18 -12.25 7.76
C LEU A 185 4.50 -13.10 6.67
N ASN A 186 3.24 -13.49 6.88
CA ASN A 186 2.47 -14.29 5.92
C ASN A 186 2.28 -13.56 4.57
N ILE A 187 2.08 -12.24 4.57
CA ILE A 187 1.92 -11.50 3.30
C ILE A 187 3.19 -11.47 2.45
N LEU A 188 4.37 -11.70 3.02
CA LEU A 188 5.62 -11.76 2.26
C LEU A 188 5.64 -12.92 1.26
N LEU A 189 4.78 -13.93 1.46
CA LEU A 189 4.57 -15.01 0.50
C LEU A 189 4.00 -14.52 -0.84
N TYR A 190 3.40 -13.32 -0.87
CA TYR A 190 2.80 -12.71 -2.04
C TYR A 190 3.71 -11.64 -2.70
N GLU A 191 4.97 -11.55 -2.30
CA GLU A 191 5.96 -10.69 -2.94
C GLU A 191 6.24 -11.17 -4.39
N PRO A 192 6.36 -10.26 -5.38
CA PRO A 192 6.79 -10.61 -6.72
C PRO A 192 8.20 -11.17 -6.67
N ARG A 193 8.38 -12.43 -7.05
CA ARG A 193 9.73 -12.97 -7.30
C ARG A 193 10.20 -12.47 -8.66
N ASP A 194 11.40 -11.89 -8.69
CA ASP A 194 12.06 -11.48 -9.92
C ASP A 194 12.11 -12.66 -10.92
N GLY A 195 11.32 -12.58 -12.00
CA GLY A 195 11.42 -13.45 -13.17
C GLY A 195 10.61 -14.75 -13.20
N LEU A 196 9.91 -15.14 -12.13
CA LEU A 196 9.06 -16.35 -12.12
C LEU A 196 7.65 -16.00 -11.61
N GLY A 197 6.68 -16.09 -12.51
CA GLY A 197 5.31 -15.66 -12.27
C GLY A 197 4.67 -16.25 -11.02
N GLY A 198 4.12 -15.36 -10.19
CA GLY A 198 3.21 -15.68 -9.09
C GLY A 198 3.86 -16.27 -7.83
N PRO A 199 3.13 -16.26 -6.70
CA PRO A 199 3.55 -16.89 -5.46
C PRO A 199 3.68 -18.39 -5.67
N ASP A 200 4.71 -18.99 -5.07
CA ASP A 200 4.99 -20.41 -5.16
C ASP A 200 3.81 -21.20 -4.58
N LYS A 201 3.04 -21.84 -5.47
CA LYS A 201 1.83 -22.57 -5.12
C LYS A 201 2.13 -23.69 -4.12
N ALA A 202 3.30 -24.33 -4.22
CA ALA A 202 3.71 -25.36 -3.26
C ALA A 202 4.02 -24.78 -1.88
N LEU A 203 4.57 -23.56 -1.82
CA LEU A 203 4.87 -22.87 -0.57
C LEU A 203 3.61 -22.33 0.11
N LEU A 204 2.67 -21.79 -0.67
CA LEU A 204 1.33 -21.43 -0.22
C LEU A 204 0.57 -22.65 0.31
N GLU A 205 0.64 -23.79 -0.39
CA GLU A 205 0.03 -25.05 0.02
C GLU A 205 0.69 -25.64 1.29
N ALA A 206 2.01 -25.52 1.45
CA ALA A 206 2.73 -26.00 2.64
C ALA A 206 2.37 -25.20 3.90
N THR A 207 2.13 -23.90 3.77
CA THR A 207 1.56 -23.07 4.86
C THR A 207 0.03 -23.22 4.99
N GLY A 208 -0.61 -23.92 4.05
CA GLY A 208 -2.05 -24.04 3.87
C GLY A 208 -2.75 -25.07 4.76
N GLY A 209 -2.13 -25.56 5.83
CA GLY A 209 -2.74 -26.51 6.78
C GLY A 209 -4.02 -26.03 7.50
N ALA A 210 -4.49 -24.81 7.23
CA ALA A 210 -5.76 -24.26 7.72
C ALA A 210 -6.78 -23.96 6.60
N ALA A 211 -6.47 -24.28 5.33
CA ALA A 211 -7.34 -24.02 4.19
C ALA A 211 -8.20 -25.26 3.88
N GLY A 212 -9.47 -25.21 4.28
CA GLY A 212 -10.48 -26.21 3.93
C GLY A 212 -10.57 -26.39 2.41
N ARG A 213 -10.22 -27.60 1.95
CA ARG A 213 -10.47 -28.06 0.58
C ARG A 213 -11.88 -28.64 0.48
N SER A 214 -12.66 -28.12 -0.46
CA SER A 214 -13.56 -28.95 -1.27
C SER A 214 -13.63 -28.35 -2.67
N HIS A 215 -13.12 -29.11 -3.65
CA HIS A 215 -13.15 -28.78 -5.07
C HIS A 215 -14.57 -28.97 -5.64
N GLY A 216 -15.10 -27.92 -6.27
CA GLY A 216 -16.18 -27.98 -7.25
C GLY A 216 -15.83 -27.10 -8.47
N PRO A 217 -16.44 -27.30 -9.65
CA PRO A 217 -16.11 -26.57 -10.88
C PRO A 217 -16.48 -25.08 -10.78
N PRO A 218 -16.00 -24.22 -11.70
CA PRO A 218 -16.19 -22.77 -11.62
C PRO A 218 -17.60 -22.40 -12.08
N ASP A 219 -18.53 -22.23 -11.15
CA ASP A 219 -19.80 -21.55 -11.40
C ASP A 219 -19.69 -20.05 -11.08
N GLU A 220 -20.51 -19.25 -11.75
CA GLU A 220 -20.49 -17.77 -11.81
C GLU A 220 -20.78 -17.04 -10.46
N ASP A 221 -20.67 -17.73 -9.32
CA ASP A 221 -20.85 -17.23 -7.94
C ASP A 221 -19.50 -16.84 -7.26
N ASP A 222 -18.44 -16.60 -8.06
CA ASP A 222 -17.06 -16.38 -7.60
C ASP A 222 -16.90 -15.19 -6.62
N ASP A 223 -17.78 -14.18 -6.64
CA ASP A 223 -17.67 -13.06 -5.68
C ASP A 223 -18.17 -13.39 -4.26
N ARG A 224 -19.03 -14.41 -4.06
CA ARG A 224 -19.40 -14.88 -2.72
C ARG A 224 -18.33 -15.79 -2.11
N ASP A 225 -17.77 -16.70 -2.90
CA ASP A 225 -16.72 -17.62 -2.46
C ASP A 225 -15.35 -16.93 -2.23
N ARG A 226 -15.13 -15.75 -2.84
CA ARG A 226 -13.92 -14.94 -2.61
C ARG A 226 -13.87 -14.30 -1.21
N ILE A 227 -15.02 -13.99 -0.61
CA ILE A 227 -15.12 -13.37 0.72
C ILE A 227 -14.83 -14.38 1.84
N ASP A 228 -15.05 -15.68 1.58
CA ASP A 228 -14.88 -16.78 2.55
C ASP A 228 -13.41 -17.21 2.77
N ARG A 229 -12.48 -16.74 1.93
CA ARG A 229 -11.04 -17.03 2.07
C ARG A 229 -10.28 -16.00 2.91
N VAL A 230 -10.94 -14.94 3.36
CA VAL A 230 -10.33 -13.92 4.21
C VAL A 230 -10.22 -14.42 5.64
N ARG A 231 -9.00 -14.57 6.14
CA ARG A 231 -8.75 -14.94 7.54
C ARG A 231 -9.09 -13.75 8.44
N ARG A 232 -10.28 -13.79 9.07
CA ARG A 232 -10.73 -12.76 10.02
C ARG A 232 -10.38 -13.14 11.46
N ILE A 233 -9.45 -12.41 12.04
CA ILE A 233 -8.98 -12.63 13.41
C ILE A 233 -9.66 -11.59 14.31
N HIS A 234 -10.55 -12.08 15.17
CA HIS A 234 -11.15 -11.28 16.25
C HIS A 234 -10.43 -11.61 17.56
N VAL A 235 -10.09 -10.58 18.33
CA VAL A 235 -9.52 -10.77 19.66
C VAL A 235 -10.63 -11.22 20.61
N LYS A 236 -10.78 -12.54 20.81
CA LYS A 236 -11.59 -13.10 21.90
C LYS A 236 -10.73 -13.21 23.15
N ARG A 237 -11.20 -12.67 24.28
CA ARG A 237 -10.67 -13.04 25.58
C ARG A 237 -11.03 -14.51 25.85
N LEU A 238 -10.07 -15.28 26.35
CA LEU A 238 -10.39 -16.50 27.09
C LEU A 238 -11.21 -16.05 28.30
N ASP A 239 -12.46 -16.49 28.42
CA ASP A 239 -13.21 -16.32 29.65
C ASP A 239 -12.38 -16.92 30.80
N ASP A 240 -12.21 -16.16 31.89
CA ASP A 240 -11.61 -16.63 33.14
C ASP A 240 -12.42 -17.82 33.67
N ARG A 241 -12.08 -19.04 33.23
CA ARG A 241 -12.40 -20.27 33.93
C ARG A 241 -11.42 -20.43 35.08
N SER A 242 -11.65 -19.68 36.14
CA SER A 242 -11.11 -20.02 37.46
C SER A 242 -11.89 -19.25 38.53
N HIS A 243 -13.02 -19.83 38.96
CA HIS A 243 -13.41 -19.98 40.37
C HIS A 243 -14.58 -20.98 40.46
N GLN A 244 -14.26 -22.26 40.29
CA GLN A 244 -14.95 -23.35 40.96
C GLN A 244 -13.97 -23.90 41.99
N HIS A 245 -14.47 -24.25 43.18
CA HIS A 245 -13.79 -24.48 44.47
C HIS A 245 -13.62 -23.15 45.22
N GLN A 246 -14.31 -22.90 46.34
CA GLN A 246 -14.77 -23.81 47.39
C GLN A 246 -15.95 -23.17 48.14
#